data_AF-A0A2N9NDL8-F1
#
_entry.id   AF-A0A2N9NDL8-F1
#
_cell.length_a   1.000
_cell.length_b   1.000
_cell.length_c   1.000
_cell.angle_alpha   90.00
_cell.angle_beta   90.00
_cell.angle_gamma   90.00
#
_symmetry.space_group_name_H-M   'P 1'
#
loop_
_entity.id
_entity.type
_entity.pdbx_description
1 polymer ?
#
loop_
_entity_poly.entity_id
_entity_poly.type
_entity_poly.pdbx_seq_one_letter_code
_entity_poly.pdbx_strand_id
1 'polypeptide(L)'
;MPRKATLNANDLAIARRLKRLRTEARLSREDWALRSGVGAGVISRVELGRMPLRYEDARKLLDSLRHSMGTETPPINPLWLAEGKDPLYLNWLLLLPRVYEIGLGHNVSFCQFAAANRALLLALALEPPGAELPESWLWPYARHWAALEGRSAKLATGIAWIECLFLFSAKRLAGQSAIASDVLRHYEKAKEKKESSSLLTACSENRNTPAVKSEMEKLLSDVRGMTTAKGRKAKLARDLGVSLSRISEWLSGKYEPGGEVTLRLLQWVLAEEAQQKRPGAQTSPGVKTRLKEPNEEKSQSSPGKQ
;
A
#
# COMPACT_ATOMS: atom_id res chain seq x y z
N MET A 1 26.52 -41.34 -20.60
CA MET A 1 25.10 -40.93 -20.75
C MET A 1 24.50 -40.69 -19.37
N PRO A 2 24.24 -39.45 -18.91
CA PRO A 2 23.62 -39.26 -17.60
C PRO A 2 22.13 -39.61 -17.72
N ARG A 3 21.65 -40.53 -16.88
CA ARG A 3 20.24 -40.92 -16.80
C ARG A 3 19.42 -39.67 -16.46
N LYS A 4 18.49 -39.26 -17.36
CA LYS A 4 17.46 -38.27 -17.04
C LYS A 4 16.61 -38.86 -15.92
N ALA A 5 16.80 -38.39 -14.69
CA ALA A 5 15.87 -38.67 -13.61
C ALA A 5 14.50 -38.12 -14.04
N THR A 6 13.59 -39.01 -14.40
CA THR A 6 12.22 -38.66 -14.76
C THR A 6 11.52 -38.13 -13.51
N LEU A 7 10.90 -36.96 -13.60
CA LEU A 7 10.09 -36.42 -12.50
C LEU A 7 8.99 -37.40 -12.10
N ASN A 8 8.63 -37.39 -10.82
CA ASN A 8 7.51 -38.17 -10.31
C ASN A 8 6.19 -37.74 -10.97
N ALA A 9 5.25 -38.67 -11.13
CA ALA A 9 3.91 -38.42 -11.67
C ALA A 9 3.19 -37.27 -10.95
N ASN A 10 3.36 -37.17 -9.63
CA ASN A 10 2.78 -36.08 -8.83
C ASN A 10 3.35 -34.70 -9.20
N ASP A 11 4.67 -34.60 -9.39
CA ASP A 11 5.31 -33.34 -9.80
C ASP A 11 4.89 -32.94 -11.21
N LEU A 12 4.71 -33.91 -12.11
CA LEU A 12 4.17 -33.67 -13.46
C LEU A 12 2.71 -33.19 -13.41
N ALA A 13 1.89 -33.74 -12.52
CA ALA A 13 0.52 -33.29 -12.32
C ALA A 13 0.48 -31.85 -11.78
N ILE A 14 1.33 -31.53 -10.77
CA ILE A 14 1.49 -30.17 -10.23
C ILE A 14 1.91 -29.20 -11.35
N ALA A 15 2.89 -29.56 -12.18
CA ALA A 15 3.34 -28.73 -13.30
C ALA A 15 2.22 -28.43 -14.31
N ARG A 16 1.38 -29.42 -14.63
CA ARG A 16 0.22 -29.22 -15.53
C ARG A 16 -0.81 -28.27 -14.92
N ARG A 17 -1.14 -28.43 -13.63
CA ARG A 17 -2.06 -27.54 -12.91
C ARG A 17 -1.51 -26.12 -12.79
N LEU A 18 -0.22 -25.97 -12.53
CA LEU A 18 0.45 -24.67 -12.50
C LEU A 18 0.38 -23.96 -13.85
N LYS A 19 0.64 -24.70 -14.95
CA LYS A 19 0.49 -24.17 -16.31
C LYS A 19 -0.95 -23.73 -16.58
N ARG A 20 -1.92 -24.55 -16.17
CA ARG A 20 -3.36 -24.26 -16.30
C ARG A 20 -3.72 -22.95 -15.60
N LEU A 21 -3.31 -22.78 -14.34
CA LEU A 21 -3.53 -21.55 -13.57
C LEU A 21 -3.00 -20.31 -14.30
N ARG A 22 -1.76 -20.37 -14.81
CA ARG A 22 -1.17 -19.25 -15.55
C ARG A 22 -1.96 -18.92 -16.81
N THR A 23 -2.35 -19.94 -17.58
CA THR A 23 -3.10 -19.73 -18.83
C THR A 23 -4.51 -19.20 -18.58
N GLU A 24 -5.19 -19.68 -17.55
CA GLU A 24 -6.52 -19.19 -17.16
C GLU A 24 -6.45 -17.75 -16.66
N ALA A 25 -5.39 -17.39 -15.93
CA ALA A 25 -5.08 -16.02 -15.54
C ALA A 25 -4.59 -15.13 -16.71
N ARG A 26 -4.50 -15.67 -17.93
CA ARG A 26 -4.01 -14.99 -19.15
C ARG A 26 -2.63 -14.35 -18.98
N LEU A 27 -1.74 -14.96 -18.20
CA LEU A 27 -0.40 -14.46 -17.96
C LEU A 27 0.61 -15.10 -18.90
N SER A 28 1.50 -14.29 -19.48
CA SER A 28 2.72 -14.82 -20.10
C SER A 28 3.68 -15.33 -19.01
N ARG A 29 4.67 -16.13 -19.39
CA ARG A 29 5.70 -16.58 -18.44
C ARG A 29 6.55 -15.42 -17.93
N GLU A 30 6.78 -14.43 -18.77
CA GLU A 30 7.58 -13.24 -18.45
C GLU A 30 6.82 -12.33 -17.48
N ASP A 31 5.55 -12.08 -17.74
CA ASP A 31 4.71 -11.30 -16.83
C ASP A 31 4.58 -11.99 -15.46
N TRP A 32 4.39 -13.31 -15.47
CA TRP A 32 4.28 -14.04 -14.21
C TRP A 32 5.60 -14.07 -13.44
N ALA A 33 6.73 -14.15 -14.15
CA ALA A 33 8.05 -14.04 -13.56
C ALA A 33 8.28 -12.67 -12.92
N LEU A 34 7.91 -11.60 -13.63
CA LEU A 34 8.01 -10.22 -13.12
C LEU A 34 7.18 -10.04 -11.84
N ARG A 35 5.95 -10.58 -11.82
CA ARG A 35 5.04 -10.45 -10.67
C ARG A 35 5.46 -11.29 -9.46
N SER A 36 5.93 -12.51 -9.70
CA SER A 36 6.28 -13.46 -8.62
C SER A 36 7.72 -13.33 -8.14
N GLY A 37 8.59 -12.70 -8.92
CA GLY A 37 10.04 -12.72 -8.70
C GLY A 37 10.69 -14.10 -8.93
N VAL A 38 9.95 -15.05 -9.53
CA VAL A 38 10.48 -16.36 -9.93
C VAL A 38 10.88 -16.29 -11.40
N GLY A 39 12.15 -16.59 -11.73
CA GLY A 39 12.64 -16.41 -13.10
C GLY A 39 11.83 -17.18 -14.16
N ALA A 40 11.58 -16.57 -15.32
CA ALA A 40 10.79 -17.19 -16.41
C ALA A 40 11.34 -18.55 -16.87
N GLY A 41 12.66 -18.74 -16.83
CA GLY A 41 13.31 -20.02 -17.10
C GLY A 41 13.05 -21.11 -16.04
N VAL A 42 12.82 -20.71 -14.78
CA VAL A 42 12.35 -21.63 -13.72
C VAL A 42 10.92 -22.06 -14.01
N ILE A 43 10.03 -21.10 -14.27
CA ILE A 43 8.63 -21.35 -14.62
C ILE A 43 8.54 -22.30 -15.82
N SER A 44 9.26 -22.01 -16.90
CA SER A 44 9.30 -22.83 -18.11
C SER A 44 9.75 -24.27 -17.83
N ARG A 45 10.84 -24.47 -17.08
CA ARG A 45 11.35 -25.81 -16.76
C ARG A 45 10.37 -26.60 -15.88
N VAL A 46 9.70 -25.94 -14.94
CA VAL A 46 8.65 -26.58 -14.12
C VAL A 46 7.47 -26.99 -14.99
N GLU A 47 6.91 -26.07 -15.80
CA GLU A 47 5.76 -26.38 -16.67
C GLU A 47 6.05 -27.49 -17.69
N LEU A 48 7.27 -27.58 -18.18
CA LEU A 48 7.73 -28.65 -19.09
C LEU A 48 8.00 -29.97 -18.36
N GLY A 49 7.82 -30.04 -17.04
CA GLY A 49 8.09 -31.23 -16.25
C GLY A 49 9.57 -31.62 -16.22
N ARG A 50 10.48 -30.64 -16.39
CA ARG A 50 11.94 -30.85 -16.36
C ARG A 50 12.54 -30.62 -14.97
N MET A 51 11.80 -29.97 -14.07
CA MET A 51 12.23 -29.66 -12.72
C MET A 51 11.02 -29.69 -11.77
N PRO A 52 11.13 -30.28 -10.56
CA PRO A 52 10.06 -30.20 -9.58
C PRO A 52 9.86 -28.75 -9.12
N LEU A 53 8.61 -28.40 -8.81
CA LEU A 53 8.29 -27.11 -8.25
C LEU A 53 8.81 -27.03 -6.82
N ARG A 54 9.69 -26.06 -6.52
CA ARG A 54 10.17 -25.82 -5.15
C ARG A 54 9.08 -25.16 -4.32
N TYR A 55 9.04 -25.43 -3.02
CA TYR A 55 8.05 -24.84 -2.12
C TYR A 55 8.10 -23.30 -2.13
N GLU A 56 9.29 -22.70 -2.05
CA GLU A 56 9.44 -21.24 -2.03
C GLU A 56 8.97 -20.60 -3.34
N ASP A 57 9.24 -21.25 -4.49
CA ASP A 57 8.77 -20.78 -5.79
C ASP A 57 7.24 -20.93 -5.90
N ALA A 58 6.68 -22.05 -5.42
CA ALA A 58 5.23 -22.26 -5.39
C ALA A 58 4.53 -21.15 -4.59
N ARG A 59 5.04 -20.86 -3.38
CA ARG A 59 4.52 -19.81 -2.50
C ARG A 59 4.45 -18.45 -3.22
N LYS A 60 5.56 -18.05 -3.87
CA LYS A 60 5.65 -16.79 -4.62
C LYS A 60 4.70 -16.75 -5.82
N LEU A 61 4.64 -17.84 -6.58
CA LEU A 61 3.77 -17.95 -7.75
C LEU A 61 2.29 -17.86 -7.35
N LEU A 62 1.87 -18.57 -6.30
CA LEU A 62 0.49 -18.53 -5.81
C LEU A 62 0.11 -17.15 -5.25
N ASP A 63 0.99 -16.51 -4.48
CA ASP A 63 0.73 -15.18 -3.91
C ASP A 63 0.65 -14.09 -5.00
N SER A 64 1.42 -14.24 -6.09
CA SER A 64 1.38 -13.31 -7.22
C SER A 64 0.06 -13.33 -8.01
N LEU A 65 -0.71 -14.41 -7.91
CA LEU A 65 -2.02 -14.54 -8.57
C LEU A 65 -3.13 -13.77 -7.84
N ARG A 66 -2.92 -13.42 -6.57
CA ARG A 66 -3.89 -12.72 -5.72
C ARG A 66 -4.11 -11.26 -6.13
N HIS A 67 -3.14 -10.67 -6.82
CA HIS A 67 -3.11 -9.24 -7.14
C HIS A 67 -3.38 -8.96 -8.62
N SER A 68 -4.05 -9.88 -9.33
CA SER A 68 -4.30 -9.70 -10.76
C SER A 68 -5.49 -8.77 -10.99
N MET A 69 -5.25 -7.63 -11.65
CA MET A 69 -6.27 -6.77 -12.26
C MET A 69 -7.29 -6.16 -11.28
N GLY A 70 -6.83 -5.55 -10.19
CA GLY A 70 -7.66 -4.65 -9.36
C GLY A 70 -8.78 -5.32 -8.57
N THR A 71 -8.87 -6.64 -8.61
CA THR A 71 -9.77 -7.46 -7.77
C THR A 71 -8.90 -8.34 -6.89
N GLU A 72 -9.16 -8.34 -5.58
CA GLU A 72 -8.52 -9.29 -4.66
C GLU A 72 -9.11 -10.67 -4.97
N THR A 73 -8.36 -11.48 -5.72
CA THR A 73 -8.77 -12.86 -5.97
C THR A 73 -8.51 -13.69 -4.70
N PRO A 74 -9.42 -14.61 -4.35
CA PRO A 74 -9.20 -15.46 -3.18
C PRO A 74 -7.95 -16.31 -3.38
N PRO A 75 -7.21 -16.64 -2.31
CA PRO A 75 -6.00 -17.44 -2.44
C PRO A 75 -6.32 -18.84 -2.97
N ILE A 76 -5.40 -19.37 -3.77
CA ILE A 76 -5.52 -20.70 -4.33
C ILE A 76 -5.21 -21.73 -3.25
N ASN A 77 -6.04 -22.77 -3.18
CA ASN A 77 -5.85 -23.87 -2.26
C ASN A 77 -4.57 -24.67 -2.61
N PRO A 78 -3.59 -24.76 -1.69
CA PRO A 78 -2.37 -25.53 -1.92
C PRO A 78 -2.65 -27.02 -2.19
N LEU A 79 -3.71 -27.58 -1.63
CA LEU A 79 -4.11 -28.97 -1.88
C LEU A 79 -4.71 -29.16 -3.27
N TRP A 80 -5.37 -28.15 -3.83
CA TRP A 80 -5.78 -28.23 -5.22
C TRP A 80 -4.56 -28.30 -6.14
N LEU A 81 -3.53 -27.49 -5.87
CA LEU A 81 -2.30 -27.55 -6.66
C LEU A 81 -1.63 -28.92 -6.52
N ALA A 82 -1.52 -29.45 -5.30
CA ALA A 82 -0.85 -30.73 -5.01
C ALA A 82 -1.64 -31.96 -5.50
N GLU A 83 -2.92 -32.05 -5.17
CA GLU A 83 -3.76 -33.25 -5.38
C GLU A 83 -4.85 -33.05 -6.44
N GLY A 84 -5.20 -31.81 -6.79
CA GLY A 84 -6.31 -31.51 -7.70
C GLY A 84 -7.67 -31.63 -7.05
N LYS A 85 -7.70 -31.66 -5.71
CA LYS A 85 -8.93 -31.73 -4.93
C LYS A 85 -9.53 -30.35 -4.77
N ASP A 86 -10.84 -30.26 -4.92
CA ASP A 86 -11.59 -29.04 -4.66
C ASP A 86 -11.55 -28.66 -3.17
N PRO A 87 -11.74 -27.36 -2.84
CA PRO A 87 -11.96 -26.24 -3.77
C PRO A 87 -10.65 -25.69 -4.36
N LEU A 88 -10.72 -25.09 -5.55
CA LEU A 88 -9.59 -24.37 -6.17
C LEU A 88 -9.20 -23.11 -5.37
N TYR A 89 -10.19 -22.37 -4.88
CA TYR A 89 -10.03 -21.13 -4.14
C TYR A 89 -10.46 -21.31 -2.69
N LEU A 90 -9.78 -20.64 -1.76
CA LEU A 90 -10.17 -20.59 -0.35
C LEU A 90 -10.88 -19.27 -0.08
N ASN A 91 -11.95 -19.29 0.73
CA ASN A 91 -12.69 -18.06 1.06
C ASN A 91 -12.01 -17.24 2.18
N TRP A 92 -10.78 -17.58 2.55
CA TRP A 92 -10.00 -16.86 3.55
C TRP A 92 -8.53 -16.79 3.21
N LEU A 93 -7.83 -15.90 3.91
CA LEU A 93 -6.47 -15.48 3.64
C LEU A 93 -5.41 -16.47 4.15
N LEU A 94 -5.44 -17.71 3.64
CA LEU A 94 -4.44 -18.73 3.98
C LEU A 94 -3.02 -18.22 3.71
N LEU A 95 -2.15 -18.34 4.72
CA LEU A 95 -0.73 -18.04 4.60
C LEU A 95 0.09 -19.32 4.51
N LEU A 96 0.93 -19.41 3.49
CA LEU A 96 2.05 -20.35 3.43
C LEU A 96 3.31 -19.62 3.96
N PRO A 97 3.90 -20.03 5.10
CA PRO A 97 5.09 -19.38 5.66
C PRO A 97 6.32 -19.51 4.78
N ARG A 98 7.31 -18.64 4.95
CA ARG A 98 8.58 -18.74 4.22
C ARG A 98 9.43 -19.88 4.75
N VAL A 99 10.25 -20.47 3.89
CA VAL A 99 11.12 -21.62 4.21
C VAL A 99 11.90 -21.44 5.52
N TYR A 100 12.54 -20.29 5.71
CA TYR A 100 13.36 -20.00 6.90
C TYR A 100 12.55 -19.79 8.17
N GLU A 101 11.26 -19.44 8.06
CA GLU A 101 10.39 -19.22 9.22
C GLU A 101 9.92 -20.55 9.82
N ILE A 102 9.82 -21.59 8.99
CA ILE A 102 9.34 -22.91 9.40
C ILE A 102 10.44 -23.98 9.44
N GLY A 103 11.71 -23.56 9.34
CA GLY A 103 12.86 -24.45 9.44
C GLY A 103 12.97 -25.46 8.29
N LEU A 104 12.36 -25.18 7.14
CA LEU A 104 12.48 -26.05 5.96
C LEU A 104 13.81 -25.80 5.24
N GLY A 105 14.28 -26.78 4.48
CA GLY A 105 15.40 -26.60 3.55
C GLY A 105 14.99 -25.81 2.30
N HIS A 106 15.90 -25.00 1.74
CA HIS A 106 15.64 -24.20 0.53
C HIS A 106 15.30 -25.03 -0.73
N ASN A 107 15.63 -26.32 -0.74
CA ASN A 107 15.42 -27.22 -1.87
C ASN A 107 14.22 -28.15 -1.72
N VAL A 108 13.40 -27.98 -0.68
CA VAL A 108 12.20 -28.81 -0.47
C VAL A 108 11.22 -28.61 -1.63
N SER A 109 10.78 -29.72 -2.24
CA SER A 109 9.77 -29.65 -3.29
C SER A 109 8.40 -29.35 -2.70
N PHE A 110 7.55 -28.68 -3.47
CA PHE A 110 6.18 -28.41 -3.07
C PHE A 110 5.38 -29.70 -2.86
N CYS A 111 5.63 -30.73 -3.68
CA CYS A 111 5.02 -32.04 -3.51
C CYS A 111 5.38 -32.68 -2.16
N GLN A 112 6.66 -32.65 -1.78
CA GLN A 112 7.12 -33.15 -0.47
C GLN A 112 6.50 -32.37 0.68
N PHE A 113 6.47 -31.04 0.58
CA PHE A 113 5.84 -30.19 1.59
C PHE A 113 4.35 -30.50 1.75
N ALA A 114 3.60 -30.59 0.65
CA ALA A 114 2.18 -30.84 0.67
C ALA A 114 1.85 -32.24 1.23
N ALA A 115 2.66 -33.25 0.92
CA ALA A 115 2.52 -34.58 1.48
C ALA A 115 2.80 -34.59 3.00
N ALA A 116 3.87 -33.93 3.45
CA ALA A 116 4.25 -33.87 4.87
C ALA A 116 3.23 -33.09 5.72
N ASN A 117 2.63 -32.04 5.16
CA ASN A 117 1.67 -31.17 5.87
C ASN A 117 0.22 -31.42 5.45
N ARG A 118 -0.07 -32.59 4.87
CA ARG A 118 -1.37 -32.86 4.24
C ARG A 118 -2.55 -32.68 5.18
N ALA A 119 -2.45 -33.23 6.39
CA ALA A 119 -3.52 -33.14 7.40
C ALA A 119 -3.75 -31.68 7.85
N LEU A 120 -2.67 -30.93 8.06
CA LEU A 120 -2.71 -29.51 8.39
C LEU A 120 -3.39 -28.70 7.28
N LEU A 121 -2.95 -28.89 6.03
CA LEU A 121 -3.52 -28.20 4.87
C LEU A 121 -4.99 -28.54 4.65
N LEU A 122 -5.42 -29.77 4.95
CA LEU A 122 -6.83 -30.16 4.88
C LEU A 122 -7.66 -29.42 5.92
N ALA A 123 -7.20 -29.40 7.17
CA ALA A 123 -7.89 -28.71 8.25
C ALA A 123 -7.95 -27.18 8.02
N LEU A 124 -6.92 -26.62 7.40
CA LEU A 124 -6.87 -25.21 6.99
C LEU A 124 -7.77 -24.89 5.79
N ALA A 125 -8.13 -25.88 4.98
CA ALA A 125 -9.04 -25.71 3.86
C ALA A 125 -10.53 -25.75 4.26
N LEU A 126 -10.85 -26.08 5.52
CA LEU A 126 -12.21 -26.09 6.05
C LEU A 126 -12.71 -24.69 6.43
N GLU A 127 -14.02 -24.54 6.54
CA GLU A 127 -14.70 -23.31 6.99
C GLU A 127 -15.57 -23.61 8.22
N PRO A 128 -15.24 -23.06 9.41
CA PRO A 128 -14.02 -22.32 9.73
C PRO A 128 -12.76 -23.23 9.70
N PRO A 129 -11.55 -22.66 9.56
CA PRO A 129 -10.33 -23.45 9.59
C PRO A 129 -10.16 -24.03 11.00
N GLY A 130 -10.23 -25.36 11.10
CA GLY A 130 -10.21 -26.10 12.36
C GLY A 130 -8.82 -26.62 12.72
N ALA A 131 -7.77 -26.07 12.10
CA ALA A 131 -6.43 -26.58 12.25
C ALA A 131 -5.70 -25.94 13.42
N GLU A 132 -4.88 -26.74 14.09
CA GLU A 132 -3.94 -26.24 15.07
C GLU A 132 -2.60 -26.00 14.39
N LEU A 133 -2.14 -24.75 14.46
CA LEU A 133 -0.90 -24.36 13.82
C LEU A 133 0.30 -24.95 14.58
N PRO A 134 1.30 -25.51 13.87
CA PRO A 134 2.58 -25.82 14.47
C PRO A 134 3.21 -24.57 15.08
N GLU A 135 4.04 -24.76 16.10
CA GLU A 135 4.74 -23.66 16.79
C GLU A 135 5.49 -22.74 15.83
N SER A 136 6.14 -23.32 14.81
CA SER A 136 6.89 -22.56 13.80
C SER A 136 6.02 -21.70 12.89
N TRP A 137 4.70 -21.93 12.85
CA TRP A 137 3.75 -21.16 12.05
C TRP A 137 3.11 -20.01 12.83
N LEU A 138 3.23 -19.99 14.16
CA LEU A 138 2.59 -18.97 15.00
C LEU A 138 3.07 -17.55 14.65
N TRP A 139 4.38 -17.34 14.60
CA TRP A 139 4.98 -16.04 14.27
C TRP A 139 4.63 -15.55 12.85
N PRO A 140 4.76 -16.37 11.80
CA PRO A 140 4.30 -16.02 10.46
C PRO A 140 2.85 -15.55 10.42
N TYR A 141 1.95 -16.27 11.11
CA TYR A 141 0.53 -15.93 11.13
C TYR A 141 0.25 -14.66 11.95
N ALA A 142 0.89 -14.48 13.11
CA ALA A 142 0.75 -13.27 13.92
C ALA A 142 1.23 -12.02 13.15
N ARG A 143 2.35 -12.12 12.43
CA ARG A 143 2.85 -11.04 11.56
C ARG A 143 1.93 -10.78 10.38
N HIS A 144 1.36 -11.83 9.78
CA HIS A 144 0.44 -11.68 8.68
C HIS A 144 -0.85 -11.00 9.12
N TRP A 145 -1.40 -11.39 10.27
CA TRP A 145 -2.52 -10.69 10.90
C TRP A 145 -2.18 -9.22 11.12
N ALA A 146 -1.07 -8.88 11.76
CA ALA A 146 -0.68 -7.49 12.01
C ALA A 146 -0.51 -6.66 10.72
N ALA A 147 -0.12 -7.28 9.60
CA ALA A 147 0.00 -6.61 8.30
C ALA A 147 -1.33 -6.42 7.56
N LEU A 148 -2.34 -7.21 7.93
CA LEU A 148 -3.70 -7.14 7.40
C LEU A 148 -4.64 -6.32 8.31
N GLU A 149 -4.30 -6.23 9.59
CA GLU A 149 -5.06 -5.51 10.60
C GLU A 149 -5.03 -4.00 10.27
N GLY A 150 -6.14 -3.48 9.76
CA GLY A 150 -6.25 -2.12 9.20
C GLY A 150 -6.64 -2.07 7.72
N ARG A 151 -6.74 -3.23 7.05
CA ARG A 151 -7.31 -3.36 5.70
C ARG A 151 -8.83 -3.50 5.75
N SER A 152 -9.46 -3.18 4.62
CA SER A 152 -10.91 -3.13 4.32
C SER A 152 -11.82 -4.12 5.05
N ALA A 153 -13.05 -3.69 5.36
CA ALA A 153 -14.14 -4.52 5.88
C ALA A 153 -14.45 -5.76 5.00
N LYS A 154 -14.10 -5.75 3.72
CA LYS A 154 -14.29 -6.90 2.80
C LYS A 154 -13.49 -8.13 3.21
N LEU A 155 -12.41 -7.98 3.97
CA LEU A 155 -11.56 -9.07 4.44
C LEU A 155 -11.80 -9.42 5.93
N ALA A 156 -12.78 -8.79 6.58
CA ALA A 156 -12.97 -8.88 8.04
C ALA A 156 -13.10 -10.33 8.53
N THR A 157 -13.89 -11.15 7.84
CA THR A 157 -14.08 -12.58 8.21
C THR A 157 -12.78 -13.37 8.10
N GLY A 158 -12.01 -13.18 7.03
CA GLY A 158 -10.74 -13.87 6.83
C GLY A 158 -9.65 -13.43 7.83
N ILE A 159 -9.63 -12.14 8.19
CA ILE A 159 -8.71 -11.61 9.21
C ILE A 159 -9.06 -12.19 10.58
N ALA A 160 -10.35 -12.28 10.92
CA ALA A 160 -10.80 -12.89 12.16
C ALA A 160 -10.42 -14.37 12.26
N TRP A 161 -10.48 -15.12 11.16
CA TRP A 161 -10.02 -16.52 11.15
C TRP A 161 -8.51 -16.65 11.38
N ILE A 162 -7.69 -15.78 10.76
CA ILE A 162 -6.25 -15.75 11.04
C ILE A 162 -6.01 -15.51 12.54
N GLU A 163 -6.68 -14.51 13.11
CA GLU A 163 -6.57 -14.16 14.52
C GLU A 163 -6.92 -15.34 15.44
N CYS A 164 -8.09 -15.94 15.23
CA CYS A 164 -8.55 -17.09 15.99
C CYS A 164 -7.57 -18.27 15.88
N LEU A 165 -7.06 -18.57 14.68
CA LEU A 165 -6.15 -19.70 14.45
C LEU A 165 -4.86 -19.59 15.24
N PHE A 166 -4.12 -18.48 15.12
CA PHE A 166 -2.84 -18.36 15.81
C PHE A 166 -3.03 -18.17 17.31
N LEU A 167 -4.07 -17.47 17.76
CA LEU A 167 -4.34 -17.30 19.20
C LEU A 167 -4.77 -18.61 19.86
N PHE A 168 -5.67 -19.38 19.24
CA PHE A 168 -6.08 -20.68 19.77
C PHE A 168 -4.88 -21.62 19.87
N SER A 169 -4.09 -21.70 18.81
CA SER A 169 -2.89 -22.54 18.75
C SER A 169 -1.85 -22.10 19.78
N ALA A 170 -1.59 -20.79 19.90
CA ALA A 170 -0.64 -20.25 20.86
C ALA A 170 -1.10 -20.44 22.31
N LYS A 171 -2.39 -20.22 22.63
CA LYS A 171 -2.94 -20.46 23.99
C LYS A 171 -2.75 -21.90 24.43
N ARG A 172 -2.98 -22.85 23.53
CA ARG A 172 -2.82 -24.26 23.82
C ARG A 172 -1.35 -24.66 24.02
N LEU A 173 -0.45 -24.04 23.27
CA LEU A 173 0.99 -24.29 23.34
C LEU A 173 1.73 -23.46 24.41
N ALA A 174 1.10 -22.42 24.97
CA ALA A 174 1.75 -21.47 25.88
C ALA A 174 2.38 -22.15 27.10
N GLY A 175 1.74 -23.19 27.66
CA GLY A 175 2.28 -23.92 28.80
C GLY A 175 3.49 -24.82 28.47
N GLN A 176 3.74 -25.09 27.18
CA GLN A 176 4.77 -26.02 26.71
C GLN A 176 5.88 -25.32 25.91
N SER A 177 5.61 -24.12 25.39
CA SER A 177 6.50 -23.39 24.49
C SER A 177 6.65 -21.93 24.90
N ALA A 178 7.91 -21.50 25.03
CA ALA A 178 8.26 -20.09 25.21
C ALA A 178 7.86 -19.24 24.00
N ILE A 179 7.98 -19.78 22.78
CA ILE A 179 7.63 -19.09 21.54
C ILE A 179 6.12 -18.77 21.51
N ALA A 180 5.29 -19.73 21.90
CA ALA A 180 3.85 -19.53 21.95
C ALA A 180 3.45 -18.46 22.98
N SER A 181 4.09 -18.48 24.15
CA SER A 181 3.90 -17.47 25.19
C SER A 181 4.34 -16.08 24.72
N ASP A 182 5.47 -15.99 24.02
CA ASP A 182 5.97 -14.76 23.45
C ASP A 182 5.03 -14.17 22.40
N VAL A 183 4.48 -15.02 21.51
CA VAL A 183 3.50 -14.59 20.49
C VAL A 183 2.27 -13.96 21.15
N LEU A 184 1.75 -14.58 22.22
CA LEU A 184 0.59 -14.03 22.96
C LEU A 184 0.90 -12.66 23.57
N ARG A 185 2.04 -12.54 24.27
CA ARG A 185 2.48 -11.27 24.85
C ARG A 185 2.65 -10.18 23.80
N HIS A 186 3.20 -10.53 22.64
CA HIS A 186 3.37 -9.60 21.52
C HIS A 186 2.02 -9.15 20.94
N TYR A 187 1.06 -10.06 20.82
CA TYR A 187 -0.29 -9.74 20.38
C TYR A 187 -1.00 -8.81 21.37
N GLU A 188 -0.98 -9.11 22.67
CA GLU A 188 -1.60 -8.29 23.72
C GLU A 188 -1.04 -6.86 23.70
N LYS A 189 0.29 -6.74 23.68
CA LYS A 189 0.96 -5.43 23.59
C LYS A 189 0.59 -4.65 22.32
N ALA A 190 0.42 -5.33 21.18
CA ALA A 190 0.01 -4.69 19.94
C ALA A 190 -1.43 -4.16 20.03
N LYS A 191 -2.32 -4.92 20.65
CA LYS A 191 -3.72 -4.56 20.86
C LYS A 191 -3.88 -3.38 21.83
N GLU A 192 -3.20 -3.41 22.96
CA GLU A 192 -3.18 -2.32 23.95
C GLU A 192 -2.66 -1.01 23.35
N LYS A 193 -1.56 -1.08 22.56
CA LYS A 193 -1.02 0.09 21.88
C LYS A 193 -2.03 0.71 20.92
N LYS A 194 -2.81 -0.12 20.23
CA LYS A 194 -3.84 0.33 19.29
C LYS A 194 -5.01 0.99 20.01
N GLU A 195 -5.52 0.38 21.07
CA GLU A 195 -6.56 0.96 21.93
C GLU A 195 -6.10 2.30 22.51
N SER A 196 -4.84 2.40 22.93
CA SER A 196 -4.25 3.67 23.41
C SER A 196 -4.18 4.73 22.29
N SER A 197 -3.83 4.33 21.06
CA SER A 197 -3.74 5.26 19.93
C SER A 197 -5.11 5.75 19.41
N SER A 198 -6.13 4.88 19.42
CA SER A 198 -7.49 5.29 19.05
C SER A 198 -8.07 6.25 20.07
N LEU A 199 -7.81 6.02 21.37
CA LEU A 199 -8.17 6.95 22.44
C LEU A 199 -7.48 8.32 22.26
N LEU A 200 -6.18 8.35 21.94
CA LEU A 200 -5.48 9.61 21.68
C LEU A 200 -6.02 10.37 20.46
N THR A 201 -6.40 9.65 19.41
CA THR A 201 -6.97 10.25 18.19
C THR A 201 -8.36 10.80 18.45
N ALA A 202 -9.21 10.06 19.17
CA ALA A 202 -10.54 10.53 19.60
C ALA A 202 -10.45 11.76 20.53
N CYS A 203 -9.45 11.81 21.41
CA CYS A 203 -9.19 12.99 22.24
C CYS A 203 -8.74 14.21 21.41
N SER A 204 -8.09 14.01 20.26
CA SER A 204 -7.71 15.11 19.35
C SER A 204 -8.91 15.64 18.57
N GLU A 205 -9.81 14.78 18.11
CA GLU A 205 -11.05 15.18 17.44
C GLU A 205 -11.97 15.99 18.37
N ASN A 206 -12.02 15.60 19.66
CA ASN A 206 -12.76 16.33 20.70
C ASN A 206 -12.13 17.66 21.13
N ARG A 207 -10.87 17.96 20.75
CA ARG A 207 -10.24 19.28 21.00
C ARG A 207 -10.63 20.33 19.96
N ASN A 208 -10.96 19.92 18.74
CA ASN A 208 -11.50 20.83 17.72
C ASN A 208 -12.99 21.06 18.00
N THR A 209 -13.29 21.89 19.00
CA THR A 209 -14.66 22.32 19.30
C THR A 209 -15.31 22.88 18.02
N PRO A 210 -16.62 22.68 17.81
CA PRO A 210 -17.31 23.16 16.61
C PRO A 210 -17.14 24.66 16.39
N ALA A 211 -16.98 25.44 17.47
CA ALA A 211 -16.69 26.87 17.44
C ALA A 211 -15.32 27.20 16.79
N VAL A 212 -14.28 26.40 17.06
CA VAL A 212 -12.95 26.61 16.45
C VAL A 212 -12.95 26.21 14.98
N LYS A 213 -13.73 25.18 14.60
CA LYS A 213 -13.91 24.81 13.18
C LYS A 213 -14.61 25.92 12.40
N SER A 214 -15.67 26.52 12.95
CA SER A 214 -16.35 27.64 12.28
C SER A 214 -15.47 28.88 12.11
N GLU A 215 -14.61 29.19 13.08
CA GLU A 215 -13.65 30.30 12.96
C GLU A 215 -12.56 30.01 11.90
N MET A 216 -12.12 28.75 11.79
CA MET A 216 -11.16 28.34 10.75
C MET A 216 -11.76 28.45 9.34
N GLU A 217 -12.99 27.98 9.15
CA GLU A 217 -13.70 28.08 7.87
C GLU A 217 -13.90 29.54 7.45
N LYS A 218 -14.24 30.40 8.41
CA LYS A 218 -14.36 31.85 8.20
C LYS A 218 -13.03 32.46 7.78
N LEU A 219 -11.95 32.17 8.49
CA LEU A 219 -10.60 32.63 8.14
C LEU A 219 -10.19 32.19 6.73
N LEU A 220 -10.44 30.93 6.35
CA LEU A 220 -10.12 30.44 5.01
C LEU A 220 -10.98 31.10 3.92
N SER A 221 -12.25 31.40 4.20
CA SER A 221 -13.13 32.15 3.30
C SER A 221 -12.60 33.57 3.07
N ASP A 222 -12.18 34.26 4.13
CA ASP A 222 -11.62 35.62 4.04
C ASP A 222 -10.32 35.63 3.25
N VAL A 223 -9.41 34.68 3.50
CA VAL A 223 -8.18 34.52 2.73
C VAL A 223 -8.49 34.21 1.26
N ARG A 224 -9.52 33.39 0.98
CA ARG A 224 -9.95 33.10 -0.39
C ARG A 224 -10.43 34.36 -1.11
N GLY A 225 -11.23 35.19 -0.45
CA GLY A 225 -11.69 36.48 -0.98
C GLY A 225 -10.54 37.44 -1.26
N MET A 226 -9.59 37.55 -0.33
CA MET A 226 -8.42 38.44 -0.43
C MET A 226 -7.39 37.99 -1.47
N THR A 227 -7.36 36.69 -1.80
CA THR A 227 -6.43 36.11 -2.77
C THR A 227 -7.02 35.91 -4.17
N THR A 228 -8.23 36.41 -4.43
CA THR A 228 -8.91 36.30 -5.74
C THR A 228 -8.17 37.08 -6.85
N ALA A 229 -7.49 38.17 -6.50
CA ALA A 229 -6.73 38.97 -7.47
C ALA A 229 -5.46 38.25 -7.95
N LYS A 230 -5.16 38.40 -9.26
CA LYS A 230 -4.02 37.73 -9.92
C LYS A 230 -2.71 38.04 -9.19
N GLY A 231 -1.98 36.99 -8.80
CA GLY A 231 -0.67 37.09 -8.12
C GLY A 231 -0.71 37.19 -6.59
N ARG A 232 -1.89 37.40 -5.96
CA ARG A 232 -2.02 37.50 -4.50
C ARG A 232 -1.70 36.18 -3.76
N LYS A 233 -2.08 35.03 -4.32
CA LYS A 233 -1.71 33.71 -3.75
C LYS A 233 -0.19 33.51 -3.68
N ALA A 234 0.54 34.03 -4.66
CA ALA A 234 2.01 33.97 -4.68
C ALA A 234 2.66 34.98 -3.73
N LYS A 235 1.97 36.08 -3.40
CA LYS A 235 2.39 37.00 -2.33
C LYS A 235 2.21 36.33 -0.96
N LEU A 236 1.03 35.78 -0.70
CA LEU A 236 0.73 35.03 0.53
C LEU A 236 1.70 33.86 0.76
N ALA A 237 2.05 33.12 -0.30
CA ALA A 237 3.04 32.04 -0.26
C ALA A 237 4.42 32.51 0.24
N ARG A 238 4.86 33.67 -0.24
CA ARG A 238 6.15 34.27 0.16
C ARG A 238 6.09 34.79 1.59
N ASP A 239 5.01 35.47 1.98
CA ASP A 239 4.82 36.04 3.31
C ASP A 239 4.75 34.94 4.39
N LEU A 240 4.17 33.78 4.07
CA LEU A 240 4.05 32.63 4.98
C LEU A 240 5.23 31.65 4.89
N GLY A 241 6.12 31.77 3.90
CA GLY A 241 7.23 30.84 3.67
C GLY A 241 6.80 29.43 3.28
N VAL A 242 5.67 29.28 2.58
CA VAL A 242 5.08 27.99 2.21
C VAL A 242 4.84 27.88 0.70
N SER A 243 4.77 26.65 0.17
CA SER A 243 4.54 26.43 -1.26
C SER A 243 3.14 26.87 -1.69
N LEU A 244 3.02 27.34 -2.94
CA LEU A 244 1.73 27.72 -3.54
C LEU A 244 0.73 26.54 -3.55
N SER A 245 1.23 25.31 -3.69
CA SER A 245 0.42 24.09 -3.65
C SER A 245 -0.25 23.91 -2.29
N ARG A 246 0.47 24.09 -1.18
CA ARG A 246 -0.12 24.00 0.17
C ARG A 246 -1.22 25.03 0.41
N ILE A 247 -1.03 26.26 -0.05
CA ILE A 247 -2.08 27.30 0.05
C ILE A 247 -3.31 26.91 -0.76
N SER A 248 -3.10 26.30 -1.93
CA SER A 248 -4.22 25.85 -2.77
C SER A 248 -4.98 24.69 -2.12
N GLU A 249 -4.28 23.78 -1.44
CA GLU A 249 -4.87 22.67 -0.68
C GLU A 249 -5.68 23.13 0.54
N TRP A 250 -5.23 24.17 1.24
CA TRP A 250 -5.98 24.79 2.35
C TRP A 250 -7.22 25.51 1.84
N LEU A 251 -7.09 26.32 0.78
CA LEU A 251 -8.21 27.05 0.19
C LEU A 251 -9.26 26.13 -0.48
N SER A 252 -8.87 24.91 -0.85
CA SER A 252 -9.79 23.88 -1.34
C SER A 252 -10.42 23.05 -0.22
N GLY A 253 -10.04 23.26 1.05
CA GLY A 253 -10.53 22.48 2.19
C GLY A 253 -10.02 21.03 2.23
N LYS A 254 -8.97 20.70 1.48
CA LYS A 254 -8.43 19.33 1.42
C LYS A 254 -7.58 19.00 2.64
N TYR A 255 -6.93 20.01 3.21
CA TYR A 255 -6.12 19.92 4.42
C TYR A 255 -6.28 21.18 5.27
N GLU A 256 -6.17 21.05 6.59
CA GLU A 256 -6.15 22.18 7.51
C GLU A 256 -4.72 22.68 7.73
N PRO A 257 -4.50 24.01 7.84
CA PRO A 257 -3.23 24.55 8.26
C PRO A 257 -2.95 24.17 9.72
N GLY A 258 -1.68 23.90 10.05
CA GLY A 258 -1.27 23.68 11.44
C GLY A 258 -1.39 24.97 12.27
N GLY A 259 -1.51 24.86 13.59
CA GLY A 259 -1.84 25.98 14.49
C GLY A 259 -0.94 27.22 14.35
N GLU A 260 0.36 27.04 14.18
CA GLU A 260 1.29 28.16 13.97
C GLU A 260 1.01 28.90 12.65
N VAL A 261 0.71 28.17 11.59
CA VAL A 261 0.41 28.73 10.27
C VAL A 261 -0.94 29.43 10.28
N THR A 262 -1.92 28.90 11.01
CA THR A 262 -3.22 29.55 11.23
C THR A 262 -3.07 30.92 11.88
N LEU A 263 -2.20 31.07 12.89
CA LEU A 263 -1.95 32.35 13.52
C LEU A 263 -1.31 33.36 12.55
N ARG A 264 -0.37 32.89 11.70
CA ARG A 264 0.23 33.74 10.66
C ARG A 264 -0.78 34.15 9.59
N LEU A 265 -1.70 33.26 9.21
CA LEU A 265 -2.81 33.56 8.31
C LEU A 265 -3.74 34.63 8.89
N LEU A 266 -4.12 34.48 10.17
CA LEU A 266 -4.95 35.47 10.87
C LEU A 266 -4.28 36.84 10.92
N GLN A 267 -2.99 36.88 11.29
CA GLN A 267 -2.22 38.13 11.34
C GLN A 267 -2.13 38.80 9.96
N TRP A 268 -1.99 38.00 8.90
CA TRP A 268 -1.94 38.50 7.52
C TRP A 268 -3.28 39.10 7.08
N VAL A 269 -4.40 38.43 7.37
CA VAL A 269 -5.76 38.96 7.06
C VAL A 269 -5.99 40.29 7.77
N LEU A 270 -5.68 40.37 9.07
CA LEU A 270 -5.81 41.61 9.85
C LEU A 270 -4.95 42.75 9.27
N ALA A 271 -3.73 42.44 8.81
CA ALA A 271 -2.85 43.43 8.19
C ALA A 271 -3.37 43.96 6.85
N GLU A 272 -3.94 43.09 6.01
CA GLU A 272 -4.51 43.48 4.72
C GLU A 272 -5.86 44.22 4.88
N GLU A 273 -6.69 43.84 5.85
CA GLU A 273 -7.90 44.61 6.20
C GLU A 273 -7.56 46.03 6.69
N ALA A 274 -6.51 46.16 7.50
CA ALA A 274 -6.03 47.46 7.97
C ALA A 274 -5.50 48.34 6.81
N GLN A 275 -4.94 47.72 5.77
CA GLN A 275 -4.51 48.43 4.55
C GLN A 275 -5.70 48.87 3.69
N GLN A 276 -6.78 48.08 3.63
CA GLN A 276 -8.00 48.43 2.89
C GLN A 276 -8.81 49.54 3.55
N LYS A 277 -8.77 49.67 4.88
CA LYS A 277 -9.54 50.69 5.65
C LYS A 277 -8.92 52.09 5.66
N ARG A 278 -7.78 52.34 5.01
CA ARG A 278 -7.19 53.69 4.89
C ARG A 278 -7.83 54.46 3.71
N PRO A 279 -8.56 55.58 3.94
CA PRO A 279 -9.14 56.36 2.85
C PRO A 279 -8.11 57.37 2.32
N GLY A 280 -7.87 57.36 0.99
CA GLY A 280 -7.27 58.49 0.29
C GLY A 280 -6.21 58.15 -0.75
N ALA A 281 -6.61 58.04 -2.02
CA ALA A 281 -6.03 58.77 -3.17
C ALA A 281 -6.53 58.15 -4.49
N GLN A 282 -7.67 58.64 -4.99
CA GLN A 282 -7.96 58.66 -6.41
C GLN A 282 -7.25 59.87 -7.03
N THR A 283 -6.47 59.64 -8.09
CA THR A 283 -6.44 60.53 -9.26
C THR A 283 -5.94 59.74 -10.49
N SER A 284 -6.80 59.64 -11.50
CA SER A 284 -6.39 59.71 -12.92
C SER A 284 -6.63 61.14 -13.40
N PRO A 285 -5.84 61.66 -14.36
CA PRO A 285 -6.33 61.83 -15.74
C PRO A 285 -5.26 61.38 -16.79
N GLY A 286 -5.58 60.76 -17.94
CA GLY A 286 -6.08 61.36 -19.19
C GLY A 286 -4.98 62.18 -19.91
N VAL A 287 -4.59 62.09 -21.20
CA VAL A 287 -5.25 61.74 -22.49
C VAL A 287 -4.18 61.46 -23.59
N LYS A 288 -4.58 60.79 -24.68
CA LYS A 288 -3.87 60.36 -25.90
C LYS A 288 -3.31 61.48 -26.84
N THR A 289 -2.36 61.06 -27.71
CA THR A 289 -2.30 61.22 -29.20
C THR A 289 -1.03 61.91 -29.75
N ARG A 290 -0.19 61.22 -30.55
CA ARG A 290 -0.10 61.35 -32.04
C ARG A 290 1.04 60.52 -32.68
N LEU A 291 0.72 59.81 -33.76
CA LEU A 291 1.63 59.20 -34.75
C LEU A 291 2.34 60.27 -35.62
N LYS A 292 3.63 60.03 -35.97
CA LYS A 292 4.17 59.98 -37.36
C LYS A 292 5.70 59.74 -37.36
N GLU A 293 6.14 58.68 -38.05
CA GLU A 293 7.50 58.41 -38.55
C GLU A 293 7.88 59.35 -39.73
N PRO A 294 8.99 59.17 -40.50
CA PRO A 294 10.30 58.49 -40.32
C PRO A 294 11.50 59.43 -40.68
N ASN A 295 12.77 58.97 -40.54
CA ASN A 295 13.75 59.19 -41.61
C ASN A 295 14.95 58.23 -41.56
N GLU A 296 15.29 57.68 -42.73
CA GLU A 296 16.50 56.93 -43.03
C GLU A 296 17.71 57.87 -43.13
N GLU A 297 18.89 57.42 -42.69
CA GLU A 297 20.13 57.76 -43.39
C GLU A 297 21.16 56.64 -43.23
N LYS A 298 21.30 55.82 -44.28
CA LYS A 298 22.50 55.02 -44.51
C LYS A 298 23.62 55.96 -44.93
N SER A 299 24.81 55.80 -44.33
CA SER A 299 26.06 56.10 -45.04
C SER A 299 27.18 55.17 -44.59
N GLN A 300 28.00 54.85 -45.58
CA GLN A 300 28.95 53.76 -45.72
C GLN A 300 30.18 53.86 -44.81
N SER A 301 30.83 52.72 -44.57
CA SER A 301 32.18 52.39 -45.07
C SER A 301 33.07 51.71 -44.03
N SER A 302 33.61 50.54 -44.41
CA SER A 302 34.80 49.94 -43.79
C SER A 302 36.06 50.64 -44.31
N PRO A 303 37.12 50.71 -43.48
CA PRO A 303 38.36 49.98 -43.76
C PRO A 303 38.84 49.28 -42.47
N GLY A 304 39.60 48.18 -42.42
CA GLY A 304 40.70 47.75 -43.27
C GLY A 304 41.94 47.55 -42.37
N LYS A 305 42.30 46.27 -42.12
CA LYS A 305 43.61 45.71 -41.74
C LYS A 305 44.43 46.37 -40.60
N GLN A 306 44.72 45.58 -39.56
CA GLN A 306 45.98 44.84 -39.41
C GLN A 306 45.78 43.62 -38.51
#